data_AF-A0A9Q7K406-F1
#
_entry.id   AF-A0A9Q7K406-F1
#
_cell.length_a   1.000
_cell.length_b   1.000
_cell.length_c   1.000
_cell.angle_alpha   90.00
_cell.angle_beta   90.00
_cell.angle_gamma   90.00
#
_symmetry.space_group_name_H-M   'P 1'
#
loop_
_entity.id
_entity.type
_entity.pdbx_description
1 polymer ?
#
loop_
_entity_poly.entity_id
_entity_poly.type
_entity_poly.pdbx_seq_one_letter_code
_entity_poly.pdbx_strand_id
1 'polypeptide(L)' 'MNSTIWLALALVLVLEGLGPMLYPRAWRRMIATMSQLPDNILRRFGGGLVVAGIVIYYMLKKTIG' A
#
# COMPACT_ATOMS: atom_id res chain seq x y z
N MET A 1 12.40 21.32 -6.16
CA MET A 1 11.14 20.54 -6.19
C MET A 1 11.43 19.06 -6.46
N ASN A 2 12.03 18.34 -5.50
CA ASN A 2 12.23 16.89 -5.64
C ASN A 2 12.37 16.19 -4.26
N SER A 3 12.73 16.93 -3.21
CA SER A 3 12.93 16.38 -1.86
C SER A 3 11.67 15.72 -1.28
N THR A 4 10.47 16.23 -1.59
CA THR A 4 9.20 15.64 -1.12
C THR A 4 8.93 14.26 -1.74
N ILE A 5 9.30 14.06 -3.02
CA ILE A 5 9.12 12.77 -3.70
C ILE A 5 10.08 11.74 -3.11
N TRP A 6 11.34 12.12 -2.94
CA TRP A 6 12.35 11.27 -2.28
C TRP A 6 11.98 10.94 -0.83
N LEU A 7 11.42 11.89 -0.08
CA LEU A 7 10.94 11.66 1.28
C LEU A 7 9.73 10.73 1.32
N ALA A 8 8.75 10.92 0.44
CA ALA A 8 7.60 10.02 0.33
C ALA A 8 8.03 8.60 -0.05
N LEU A 9 8.98 8.46 -0.99
CA LEU A 9 9.54 7.17 -1.37
C LEU A 9 10.28 6.51 -0.20
N ALA A 10 11.08 7.27 0.56
CA ALA A 10 11.78 6.78 1.75
C ALA A 10 10.80 6.29 2.82
N LEU A 11 9.71 7.03 3.08
CA LEU A 11 8.68 6.62 4.03
C LEU A 11 7.93 5.36 3.58
N VAL A 12 7.61 5.23 2.29
CA VAL A 12 7.00 4.02 1.73
C VAL A 12 7.92 2.81 1.91
N LEU A 13 9.21 2.95 1.63
CA LEU A 13 10.19 1.88 1.82
C LEU A 13 10.35 1.47 3.28
N VAL A 14 10.35 2.44 4.20
CA VAL A 14 10.38 2.16 5.65
C VAL A 14 9.12 1.40 6.06
N LEU A 15 7.93 1.85 5.66
CA LEU A 15 6.68 1.19 6.01
C LEU A 15 6.58 -0.23 5.43
N GLU A 16 6.94 -0.42 4.16
CA GLU A 16 6.97 -1.74 3.51
C GLU A 16 8.01 -2.67 4.14
N GLY A 17 9.16 -2.14 4.57
CA GLY A 17 10.23 -2.92 5.23
C GLY A 17 9.95 -3.25 6.71
N LEU A 18 9.14 -2.45 7.40
CA LEU A 18 8.83 -2.66 8.81
C LEU A 18 8.01 -3.93 9.07
N GLY A 19 7.07 -4.27 8.17
CA GLY A 19 6.27 -5.51 8.27
C GLY A 19 7.13 -6.78 8.38
N PRO A 20 8.01 -7.07 7.41
CA PRO A 20 8.89 -8.23 7.47
C PRO A 20 9.96 -8.13 8.58
N MET A 21 10.42 -6.93 8.93
CA MET A 21 11.45 -6.74 9.97
C MET A 21 10.91 -6.98 11.38
N LEU A 22 9.70 -6.49 11.70
CA LEU A 22 9.11 -6.61 13.04
C LEU A 22 8.48 -7.99 13.26
N TYR A 23 7.77 -8.54 12.27
CA TYR A 23 7.03 -9.80 12.43
C TYR A 23 7.15 -10.72 11.20
N PRO A 24 8.34 -11.28 10.92
CA PRO A 24 8.58 -12.09 9.71
C PRO A 24 7.67 -13.31 9.60
N ARG A 25 7.32 -13.95 10.73
CA ARG A 25 6.44 -15.13 10.74
C ARG A 25 4.98 -14.78 10.43
N ALA A 26 4.47 -13.70 11.03
CA ALA A 26 3.10 -13.23 10.78
C ALA A 26 2.96 -12.69 9.36
N TRP A 27 3.97 -11.95 8.89
CA TRP A 27 4.06 -11.44 7.52
C TRP A 27 4.03 -12.57 6.49
N ARG A 28 4.86 -13.61 6.66
CA ARG A 28 4.86 -14.77 5.76
C ARG A 28 3.52 -15.50 5.76
N ARG A 29 2.85 -15.59 6.91
CA ARG A 29 1.52 -16.20 7.02
C ARG A 29 0.45 -15.36 6.31
N MET A 30 0.48 -14.03 6.47
CA MET A 30 -0.42 -13.12 5.74
C MET A 30 -0.25 -13.26 4.23
N ILE A 31 0.98 -13.23 3.72
CA ILE A 31 1.25 -13.40 2.29
C ILE A 31 0.79 -14.78 1.81
N ALA A 32 1.07 -15.84 2.57
CA ALA A 32 0.62 -17.19 2.22
C ALA A 32 -0.90 -17.29 2.16
N THR A 33 -1.61 -16.69 3.11
CA THR A 33 -3.08 -16.62 3.07
C THR A 33 -3.56 -15.82 1.86
N MET A 34 -2.96 -14.67 1.56
CA MET A 34 -3.29 -13.88 0.37
C MET A 34 -3.04 -14.63 -0.94
N SER A 35 -1.96 -15.42 -1.02
CA SER A 35 -1.66 -16.24 -2.22
C SER A 35 -2.62 -17.42 -2.42
N GLN A 36 -3.33 -17.83 -1.37
CA GLN A 36 -4.35 -18.88 -1.44
C GLN A 36 -5.74 -18.32 -1.77
N LEU A 37 -5.93 -16.99 -1.74
CA LEU A 37 -7.19 -16.39 -2.14
C LEU A 37 -7.36 -16.48 -3.65
N PRO A 38 -8.60 -16.70 -4.16
CA PRO A 38 -8.87 -16.69 -5.58
C PRO A 38 -8.48 -15.34 -6.21
N ASP A 39 -7.85 -15.37 -7.39
CA ASP A 39 -7.39 -14.17 -8.12
C ASP A 39 -8.49 -13.11 -8.29
N ASN A 40 -9.75 -13.53 -8.40
CA ASN A 40 -10.90 -12.63 -8.51
C ASN A 40 -11.11 -11.77 -7.25
N ILE A 41 -10.86 -12.33 -6.06
CA ILE A 41 -10.92 -11.59 -4.80
C ILE A 41 -9.71 -10.66 -4.70
N LEU A 42 -8.52 -11.16 -5.03
CA LEU A 42 -7.30 -10.34 -5.00
C LEU A 42 -7.39 -9.13 -5.94
N ARG A 43 -7.97 -9.30 -7.14
CA ARG A 43 -8.24 -8.21 -8.09
C ARG A 43 -9.28 -7.22 -7.58
N ARG A 44 -10.31 -7.67 -6.86
CA ARG A 44 -11.32 -6.79 -6.24
C ARG A 44 -10.73 -5.97 -5.10
N PHE A 45 -9.91 -6.59 -4.24
CA PHE A 45 -9.19 -5.88 -3.17
C PHE A 45 -8.18 -4.88 -3.73
N GLY A 46 -7.35 -5.31 -4.68
CA GLY A 46 -6.40 -4.42 -5.37
C GLY A 46 -7.11 -3.28 -6.10
N GLY A 47 -8.18 -3.59 -6.84
CA GLY A 47 -9.00 -2.59 -7.52
C GLY A 47 -9.65 -1.59 -6.54
N GLY A 48 -10.18 -2.07 -5.41
CA GLY A 48 -10.74 -1.23 -4.36
C GLY A 48 -9.71 -0.29 -3.74
N LEU A 49 -8.50 -0.79 -3.47
CA LEU A 49 -7.37 0.02 -2.99
C LEU A 49 -6.96 1.10 -3.99
N VAL A 50 -6.89 0.76 -5.29
CA VAL A 50 -6.59 1.74 -6.36
C VAL A 50 -7.67 2.82 -6.42
N VAL A 51 -8.95 2.43 -6.41
CA VAL A 51 -10.07 3.39 -6.43
C VAL A 51 -10.04 4.29 -5.19
N ALA A 52 -9.87 3.70 -3.99
CA ALA A 52 -9.77 4.46 -2.75
C ALA A 52 -8.58 5.44 -2.77
N GLY A 53 -7.41 4.99 -3.23
CA GLY A 53 -6.22 5.82 -3.37
C GLY A 53 -6.42 6.99 -4.33
N ILE A 54 -7.08 6.75 -5.46
CA ILE A 54 -7.44 7.80 -6.43
C ILE A 54 -8.42 8.81 -5.81
N VAL A 55 -9.45 8.33 -5.11
CA VAL A 55 -10.42 9.20 -4.43
C VAL A 55 -9.73 10.08 -3.38
N ILE A 56 -8.88 9.49 -2.54
CA ILE A 56 -8.11 10.24 -1.52
C ILE A 56 -7.19 11.25 -2.20
N TYR A 57 -6.48 10.86 -3.27
CA TYR A 57 -5.61 11.77 -4.03
C TYR A 57 -6.40 12.96 -4.60
N TYR A 58 -7.55 12.71 -5.23
CA TYR A 58 -8.41 13.78 -5.75
C TYR A 58 -8.97 14.68 -4.65
N MET A 59 -9.36 14.12 -3.50
CA MET A 59 -9.81 14.90 -2.36
C MET A 59 -8.71 15.77 -1.78
N LEU A 60 -7.50 15.21 -1.58
CA LEU A 60 -6.36 15.95 -1.03
C LEU A 60 -5.91 17.05 -2.00
N LYS A 61 -5.84 16.74 -3.30
CA LYS A 61 -5.51 17.71 -4.35
C LYS A 61 -6.53 18.86 -4.39
N LYS A 62 -7.81 18.57 -4.24
CA LYS A 62 -8.89 19.59 -4.21
C LYS A 62 -8.89 20.45 -2.94
N THR A 63 -8.34 19.92 -1.84
CA THR A 63 -8.31 20.63 -0.54
C THR A 63 -7.05 21.47 -0.38
N ILE A 64 -5.95 21.09 -1.04
CA ILE A 64 -4.63 21.75 -0.95
C ILE A 64 -4.40 22.72 -2.13
N GLY A 65 -5.15 22.60 -3.23
CA GLY A 65 -5.16 23.55 -4.35
C GLY A 65 -6.32 24.51 -4.26
#